data_AF-A0A1S1CVL7-F1
#
_entry.id   AF-A0A1S1CVL7-F1
#
_cell.length_a   1.000
_cell.length_b   1.000
_cell.length_c   1.000
_cell.angle_alpha   90.00
_cell.angle_beta   90.00
_cell.angle_gamma   90.00
#
_symmetry.space_group_name_H-M   'P 1'
#
loop_
_entity.id
_entity.type
_entity.pdbx_description
1 polymer ?
#
loop_
_entity_poly.entity_id
_entity_poly.type
_entity_poly.pdbx_seq_one_letter_code
_entity_poly.pdbx_strand_id
1 'polypeptide(L)'
;MPTFSVESKTLRDVMHFSSKHADDVVRTTYLGSKVVTEESVLVEAYKKLRKNKEISGQAHHLNQDAAFRDVIPRNEGLSIKLEGNIRKDIGSPHYKAHKSLEEFWDQYRRKGELYGDIPTISDYNSALENSLKEAGLTPSQAKQAVSQAIRQQESYGLMVDDFVPRIPNKMYLPK
;
A
#
# COMPACT_ATOMS: atom_id res chain seq x y z
N MET A 1 -27.12 17.36 56.33
CA MET A 1 -26.39 16.57 55.31
C MET A 1 -27.42 16.02 54.32
N PRO A 2 -27.55 16.56 53.09
CA PRO A 2 -28.41 15.96 52.09
C PRO A 2 -27.62 14.94 51.24
N THR A 3 -28.20 13.77 51.05
CA THR A 3 -27.75 12.69 50.17
C THR A 3 -28.03 13.04 48.71
N PHE A 4 -27.01 13.05 47.85
CA PHE A 4 -27.17 13.11 46.40
C PHE A 4 -27.39 11.70 45.84
N SER A 5 -28.49 11.51 45.12
CA SER A 5 -28.75 10.32 44.29
C SER A 5 -28.49 10.70 42.83
N VAL A 6 -27.65 9.95 42.12
CA VAL A 6 -27.36 10.17 40.69
C VAL A 6 -28.02 9.07 39.89
N GLU A 7 -29.06 9.39 39.13
CA GLU A 7 -29.65 8.49 38.14
C GLU A 7 -28.69 8.32 36.96
N SER A 8 -28.32 7.08 36.66
CA SER A 8 -27.54 6.73 35.47
C SER A 8 -28.47 6.70 34.24
N LYS A 9 -28.32 7.66 33.32
CA LYS A 9 -28.94 7.60 31.99
C LYS A 9 -28.22 6.57 31.12
N THR A 10 -28.98 5.76 30.41
CA THR A 10 -28.43 4.73 29.51
C THR A 10 -27.91 5.35 28.23
N LEU A 11 -26.93 4.71 27.58
CA LEU A 11 -26.25 5.15 26.35
C LEU A 11 -27.20 5.46 25.16
N ARG A 12 -28.48 5.12 25.26
CA ARG A 12 -29.50 5.43 24.23
C ARG A 12 -30.00 6.88 24.31
N ASP A 13 -29.86 7.57 25.45
CA ASP A 13 -30.36 8.95 25.64
C ASP A 13 -29.36 10.04 25.19
N VAL A 14 -28.15 9.68 24.78
CA VAL A 14 -27.10 10.65 24.36
C VAL A 14 -27.09 10.89 22.85
N MET A 15 -27.88 10.14 22.06
CA MET A 15 -27.85 10.19 20.59
C MET A 15 -28.96 11.04 19.96
N HIS A 16 -29.28 12.19 20.55
CA HIS A 16 -29.99 13.25 19.84
C HIS A 16 -29.04 14.41 19.51
N PHE A 17 -28.19 14.20 18.49
CA PHE A 17 -27.53 15.30 17.82
C PHE A 17 -28.21 15.55 16.48
N SER A 18 -29.11 16.53 16.49
CA SER A 18 -29.62 17.17 15.29
C SER A 18 -28.52 18.05 14.70
N SER A 19 -28.06 17.74 13.48
CA SER A 19 -27.46 18.74 12.61
C SER A 19 -27.80 18.42 11.16
N LYS A 20 -28.72 19.22 10.61
CA LYS A 20 -28.89 19.42 9.17
C LYS A 20 -27.59 20.02 8.64
N HIS A 21 -26.86 19.34 7.77
CA HIS A 21 -26.08 19.92 6.67
C HIS A 21 -25.99 18.84 5.60
N ALA A 22 -26.47 19.19 4.42
CA ALA A 22 -26.50 18.32 3.25
C ALA A 22 -25.10 18.15 2.66
N ASP A 23 -24.95 17.02 1.95
CA ASP A 23 -23.93 16.74 0.93
C ASP A 23 -22.52 16.38 1.41
N ASP A 24 -22.35 15.13 1.88
CA ASP A 24 -21.26 14.25 1.39
C ASP A 24 -21.58 12.78 1.74
N VAL A 25 -22.27 12.08 0.84
CA VAL A 25 -22.66 10.67 1.05
C VAL A 25 -21.47 9.78 0.68
N VAL A 26 -20.56 9.57 1.63
CA VAL A 26 -19.50 8.55 1.53
C VAL A 26 -20.15 7.18 1.41
N ARG A 27 -20.04 6.55 0.23
CA ARG A 27 -20.56 5.20 -0.03
C ARG A 27 -19.67 4.16 0.66
N THR A 28 -19.94 3.89 1.92
CA THR A 28 -19.26 2.84 2.70
C THR A 28 -19.72 1.47 2.21
N THR A 29 -18.78 0.61 1.80
CA THR A 29 -19.04 -0.81 1.53
C THR A 29 -18.43 -1.67 2.63
N TYR A 30 -19.22 -2.56 3.21
CA TYR A 30 -18.77 -3.48 4.26
C TYR A 30 -18.35 -4.82 3.65
N LEU A 31 -17.05 -5.05 3.55
CA LEU A 31 -16.45 -6.36 3.26
C LEU A 31 -15.81 -6.87 4.56
N GLY A 32 -16.61 -7.55 5.39
CA GLY A 32 -16.17 -8.27 6.59
C GLY A 32 -15.31 -7.46 7.57
N SER A 33 -15.91 -6.90 8.63
CA SER A 33 -15.23 -6.19 9.75
C SER A 33 -14.28 -5.02 9.42
N LYS A 34 -13.97 -4.76 8.14
CA LYS A 34 -13.18 -3.62 7.68
C LYS A 34 -14.10 -2.61 7.01
N VAL A 35 -14.08 -1.38 7.51
CA VAL A 35 -14.65 -0.21 6.83
C VAL A 35 -13.72 0.12 5.67
N VAL A 36 -14.19 -0.07 4.43
CA VAL A 36 -13.52 0.43 3.23
C VAL A 36 -14.22 1.73 2.86
N THR A 37 -13.62 2.86 3.23
CA THR A 37 -13.99 4.16 2.65
C THR A 37 -13.42 4.24 1.23
N GLU A 38 -14.04 5.00 0.33
CA GLU A 38 -13.53 5.21 -1.04
C GLU A 38 -12.07 5.73 -1.08
N GLU A 39 -11.60 6.30 0.04
CA GLU A 39 -10.21 6.76 0.20
C GLU A 39 -9.20 5.67 0.56
N SER A 40 -9.64 4.44 0.90
CA SER A 40 -8.75 3.41 1.43
C SER A 40 -8.44 2.30 0.43
N VAL A 41 -7.16 1.96 0.26
CA VAL A 41 -6.74 0.83 -0.59
C VAL A 41 -6.70 -0.46 0.23
N LEU A 42 -7.29 -1.53 -0.31
CA LEU A 42 -7.15 -2.85 0.30
C LEU A 42 -5.70 -3.34 0.19
N VAL A 43 -5.02 -3.36 1.33
CA VAL A 43 -3.71 -4.00 1.51
C VAL A 43 -3.91 -5.35 2.20
N GLU A 44 -3.32 -6.40 1.63
CA GLU A 44 -3.41 -7.78 2.14
C GLU A 44 -2.22 -8.62 1.67
N ALA A 45 -1.93 -9.73 2.34
CA ALA A 45 -0.89 -10.67 1.95
C ALA A 45 -1.09 -11.18 0.52
N TYR A 46 -0.01 -11.22 -0.27
CA TYR A 46 -0.02 -11.62 -1.67
C TYR A 46 -0.72 -12.97 -1.93
N LYS A 47 -0.55 -13.94 -1.02
CA LYS A 47 -1.19 -15.27 -1.12
C LYS A 47 -2.71 -15.22 -1.19
N LYS A 48 -3.31 -14.31 -0.43
CA LYS A 48 -4.76 -14.10 -0.42
C LYS A 48 -5.14 -13.19 -1.59
N LEU A 49 -4.48 -12.05 -1.73
CA LEU A 49 -4.90 -11.01 -2.67
C LEU A 49 -4.83 -11.44 -4.14
N ARG A 50 -3.81 -12.22 -4.53
CA ARG A 50 -3.70 -12.73 -5.91
C ARG A 50 -4.85 -13.65 -6.32
N LYS A 51 -5.52 -14.29 -5.35
CA LYS A 51 -6.65 -15.20 -5.57
C LYS A 51 -7.99 -14.47 -5.52
N ASN A 52 -8.04 -13.29 -4.92
CA ASN A 52 -9.26 -12.49 -4.86
C ASN A 52 -9.63 -12.03 -6.29
N LYS A 53 -10.81 -12.46 -6.77
CA LYS A 53 -11.39 -12.11 -8.07
C LYS A 53 -12.47 -11.04 -7.99
N GLU A 54 -12.91 -10.68 -6.78
CA GLU A 54 -13.92 -9.63 -6.55
C GLU A 54 -13.35 -8.24 -6.86
N ILE A 55 -12.03 -8.09 -6.76
CA ILE A 55 -11.31 -6.86 -7.10
C ILE A 55 -10.52 -7.10 -8.39
N SER A 56 -10.77 -6.26 -9.39
CA SER A 56 -10.10 -6.30 -10.68
C SER A 56 -8.58 -6.08 -10.56
N GLY A 57 -7.85 -6.40 -11.61
CA GLY A 57 -6.40 -6.20 -11.67
C GLY A 57 -5.56 -7.33 -11.05
N GLN A 58 -4.25 -7.10 -11.09
CA GLN A 58 -3.24 -8.02 -10.59
C GLN A 58 -2.71 -7.56 -9.23
N ALA A 59 -2.28 -8.51 -8.41
CA ALA A 59 -1.67 -8.18 -7.13
C ALA A 59 -0.24 -7.65 -7.36
N HIS A 60 0.00 -6.44 -6.88
CA HIS A 60 1.27 -5.73 -6.90
C HIS A 60 1.87 -5.76 -5.49
N HIS A 61 3.08 -6.30 -5.34
CA HIS A 61 3.80 -6.33 -4.06
C HIS A 61 4.28 -4.93 -3.67
N LEU A 62 3.96 -4.50 -2.44
CA LEU A 62 4.44 -3.23 -1.89
C LEU A 62 5.92 -3.32 -1.52
N ASN A 63 6.34 -4.41 -0.89
CA ASN A 63 7.75 -4.78 -0.78
C ASN A 63 8.08 -5.72 -1.94
N GLN A 64 8.69 -5.19 -3.01
CA GLN A 64 8.89 -5.91 -4.26
C GLN A 64 9.58 -7.25 -3.99
N ASP A 65 8.90 -8.34 -4.31
CA ASP A 65 9.37 -9.69 -3.97
C ASP A 65 10.79 -9.98 -4.49
N ALA A 66 11.18 -9.40 -5.62
CA ALA A 66 12.55 -9.54 -6.11
C ALA A 66 13.58 -8.85 -5.19
N ALA A 67 13.26 -7.73 -4.56
CA ALA A 67 14.19 -7.03 -3.66
C ALA A 67 14.15 -7.60 -2.22
N PHE A 68 13.00 -8.10 -1.77
CA PHE A 68 12.77 -8.40 -0.34
C PHE A 68 12.61 -9.88 0.03
N ARG A 69 12.48 -10.82 -0.92
CA ARG A 69 12.10 -12.23 -0.62
C ARG A 69 13.02 -12.98 0.34
N ASP A 70 14.26 -12.55 0.47
CA ASP A 70 15.25 -13.19 1.35
C ASP A 70 14.99 -12.85 2.82
N VAL A 71 14.16 -11.82 3.08
CA VAL A 71 13.76 -11.36 4.41
C VAL A 71 12.25 -11.49 4.60
N ILE A 72 11.44 -11.00 3.66
CA ILE A 72 9.97 -11.05 3.70
C ILE A 72 9.47 -12.16 2.77
N PRO A 73 8.86 -13.25 3.28
CA PRO A 73 8.38 -14.34 2.45
C PRO A 73 7.38 -13.88 1.40
N ARG A 74 7.58 -14.31 0.14
CA ARG A 74 6.76 -13.93 -1.03
C ARG A 74 5.24 -13.95 -0.79
N ASN A 75 4.77 -14.98 -0.10
CA ASN A 75 3.35 -15.21 0.15
C ASN A 75 2.76 -14.27 1.20
N GLU A 76 3.61 -13.74 2.07
CA GLU A 76 3.26 -12.85 3.18
C GLU A 76 3.49 -11.38 2.81
N GLY A 77 4.34 -11.10 1.83
CA GLY A 77 4.55 -9.77 1.27
C GLY A 77 3.23 -9.05 1.01
N LEU A 78 3.06 -7.89 1.64
CA LEU A 78 1.84 -7.10 1.48
C LEU A 78 1.71 -6.62 0.05
N SER A 79 0.48 -6.59 -0.44
CA SER A 79 0.16 -6.25 -1.82
C SER A 79 -1.10 -5.41 -1.89
N ILE A 80 -1.26 -4.73 -3.01
CA ILE A 80 -2.49 -4.07 -3.42
C ILE A 80 -2.94 -4.61 -4.80
N LYS A 81 -4.19 -4.35 -5.18
CA LYS A 81 -4.66 -4.62 -6.53
C LYS A 81 -4.43 -3.38 -7.39
N LEU A 82 -3.72 -3.56 -8.51
CA LEU A 82 -3.57 -2.54 -9.54
C LEU A 82 -4.15 -3.05 -10.85
N GLU A 83 -4.85 -2.16 -11.55
CA GLU A 83 -5.49 -2.49 -12.81
C GLU A 83 -4.47 -2.79 -13.93
N GLY A 84 -4.83 -3.79 -14.74
CA GLY A 84 -4.07 -4.22 -15.90
C GLY A 84 -2.99 -5.27 -15.63
N ASN A 85 -2.52 -5.85 -16.72
CA ASN A 85 -1.51 -6.89 -16.80
C ASN A 85 -0.18 -6.29 -17.23
N ILE A 86 0.85 -6.46 -16.40
CA ILE A 86 2.19 -5.90 -16.65
C ILE A 86 2.84 -6.33 -17.97
N ARG A 87 2.40 -7.43 -18.58
CA ARG A 87 2.95 -7.97 -19.84
C ARG A 87 2.15 -7.62 -21.09
N LYS A 88 0.95 -7.05 -20.94
CA LYS A 88 0.02 -6.85 -22.07
C LYS A 88 -0.53 -5.43 -22.13
N ASP A 89 -0.83 -4.84 -20.97
CA ASP A 89 -1.59 -3.61 -20.89
C ASP A 89 -0.63 -2.44 -20.66
N ILE A 90 0.08 -2.05 -21.71
CA ILE A 90 1.05 -0.93 -21.67
C ILE A 90 0.31 0.33 -21.23
N GLY A 91 0.86 1.01 -20.23
CA GLY A 91 0.28 2.24 -19.67
C GLY A 91 -0.82 2.02 -18.63
N SER A 92 -1.19 0.77 -18.31
CA SER A 92 -2.11 0.50 -17.19
C SER A 92 -1.51 0.97 -15.84
N PRO A 93 -2.33 1.17 -14.80
CA PRO A 93 -1.86 1.43 -13.43
C PRO A 93 -0.74 0.50 -12.97
N HIS A 94 -0.93 -0.81 -13.13
CA HIS A 94 0.07 -1.79 -12.71
C HIS A 94 1.37 -1.72 -13.56
N TYR A 95 1.25 -1.46 -14.86
CA TYR A 95 2.40 -1.23 -15.73
C TYR A 95 3.18 0.01 -15.29
N LYS A 96 2.49 1.13 -15.01
CA LYS A 96 3.12 2.39 -14.59
C LYS A 96 3.86 2.26 -13.26
N ALA A 97 3.26 1.58 -12.27
CA ALA A 97 3.95 1.28 -11.00
C ALA A 97 5.28 0.57 -11.25
N HIS A 98 5.27 -0.50 -12.07
CA HIS A 98 6.49 -1.23 -12.37
C HIS A 98 7.47 -0.43 -13.22
N LYS A 99 7.00 0.41 -14.15
CA LYS A 99 7.87 1.27 -14.95
C LYS A 99 8.64 2.24 -14.04
N SER A 100 7.93 2.90 -13.12
CA SER A 100 8.53 3.81 -12.14
C SER A 100 9.54 3.11 -11.23
N LEU A 101 9.22 1.91 -10.72
CA LEU A 101 10.20 1.13 -9.94
C LEU A 101 11.41 0.67 -10.77
N GLU A 102 11.22 0.32 -12.03
CA GLU A 102 12.36 -0.03 -12.90
C GLU A 102 13.26 1.19 -13.18
N GLU A 103 12.71 2.40 -13.31
CA GLU A 103 13.48 3.64 -13.41
C GLU A 103 14.27 3.93 -12.12
N PHE A 104 13.70 3.65 -10.94
CA PHE A 104 14.43 3.71 -9.67
C PHE A 104 15.58 2.69 -9.63
N TRP A 105 15.30 1.41 -9.91
CA TRP A 105 16.31 0.36 -9.86
C TRP A 105 17.40 0.52 -10.92
N ASP A 106 17.08 1.08 -12.08
CA ASP A 106 18.05 1.32 -13.15
C ASP A 106 19.18 2.25 -12.74
N GLN A 107 18.97 3.14 -11.74
CA GLN A 107 20.02 3.99 -11.19
C GLN A 107 21.11 3.19 -10.46
N TYR A 108 20.74 2.10 -9.80
CA TYR A 108 21.66 1.25 -9.02
C TYR A 108 22.19 0.06 -9.82
N ARG A 109 21.60 -0.23 -10.98
CA ARG A 109 22.06 -1.30 -11.89
C ARG A 109 23.20 -0.81 -12.77
N ARG A 110 23.88 -1.75 -13.43
CA ARG A 110 25.01 -1.45 -14.32
C ARG A 110 24.65 -0.37 -15.35
N LYS A 111 25.49 0.66 -15.43
CA LYS A 111 25.34 1.91 -16.23
C LYS A 111 24.41 2.97 -15.63
N GLY A 112 23.82 2.73 -14.46
CA GLY A 112 23.15 3.76 -13.68
C GLY A 112 24.14 4.63 -12.92
N GLU A 113 23.73 5.85 -12.59
CA GLU A 113 24.55 6.85 -11.90
C GLU A 113 24.98 6.43 -10.49
N LEU A 114 24.20 5.55 -9.84
CA LEU A 114 24.43 5.03 -8.48
C LEU A 114 24.91 3.57 -8.52
N TYR A 115 25.46 3.13 -9.65
CA TYR A 115 25.97 1.77 -9.78
C TYR A 115 27.13 1.51 -8.82
N GLY A 116 26.98 0.47 -7.98
CA GLY A 116 27.94 0.13 -6.93
C GLY A 116 27.41 0.48 -5.53
N ASP A 117 26.44 1.40 -5.45
CA ASP A 117 25.73 1.72 -4.23
C ASP A 117 24.51 0.81 -4.06
N ILE A 118 23.98 0.77 -2.83
CA ILE A 118 22.75 0.05 -2.49
C ILE A 118 21.79 1.08 -1.88
N PRO A 119 20.52 1.17 -2.36
CA PRO A 119 19.57 2.09 -1.77
C PRO A 119 19.23 1.68 -0.34
N THR A 120 18.90 2.66 0.49
CA THR A 120 18.33 2.41 1.81
C THR A 120 16.87 1.97 1.70
N ILE A 121 16.33 1.42 2.79
CA ILE A 121 14.89 1.15 2.94
C ILE A 121 14.08 2.45 2.75
N SER A 122 14.56 3.58 3.26
CA SER A 122 13.93 4.90 3.06
C SER A 122 13.88 5.31 1.58
N ASP A 123 14.96 5.11 0.83
CA ASP A 123 15.00 5.39 -0.62
C ASP A 123 13.97 4.55 -1.36
N TYR A 124 13.90 3.24 -1.04
CA TYR A 124 12.90 2.35 -1.61
C TYR A 124 11.48 2.77 -1.26
N ASN A 125 11.20 3.18 -0.02
CA ASN A 125 9.87 3.61 0.39
C ASN A 125 9.42 4.88 -0.34
N SER A 126 10.35 5.81 -0.58
CA SER A 126 10.11 7.00 -1.40
C SER A 126 9.81 6.62 -2.87
N ALA A 127 10.59 5.69 -3.43
CA ALA A 127 10.36 5.17 -4.78
C ALA A 127 9.02 4.42 -4.90
N LEU A 128 8.65 3.64 -3.89
CA LEU A 128 7.36 2.95 -3.81
C LEU A 128 6.21 3.95 -3.80
N GLU A 129 6.26 4.98 -2.95
CA GLU A 129 5.21 6.01 -2.89
C GLU A 129 5.01 6.69 -4.25
N ASN A 130 6.10 7.05 -4.93
CA ASN A 130 6.05 7.62 -6.27
C ASN A 130 5.46 6.64 -7.30
N SER A 131 5.87 5.36 -7.26
CA SER A 131 5.33 4.34 -8.16
C SER A 131 3.81 4.15 -8.02
N LEU A 132 3.30 4.27 -6.80
CA LEU A 132 1.87 4.18 -6.51
C LEU A 132 1.11 5.40 -7.02
N LYS A 133 1.68 6.60 -6.89
CA LYS A 133 1.12 7.82 -7.48
C LYS A 133 1.09 7.75 -9.01
N GLU A 134 2.16 7.24 -9.64
CA GLU A 134 2.21 7.01 -11.09
C GLU A 134 1.16 5.98 -11.56
N ALA A 135 0.79 5.03 -10.69
CA ALA A 135 -0.33 4.11 -10.92
C ALA A 135 -1.71 4.77 -10.79
N GLY A 136 -1.78 6.05 -10.39
CA GLY A 136 -3.02 6.82 -10.26
C GLY A 136 -3.64 6.78 -8.87
N LEU A 137 -2.94 6.27 -7.84
CA LEU A 137 -3.42 6.39 -6.46
C LEU A 137 -3.33 7.84 -6.00
N THR A 138 -4.30 8.26 -5.17
CA THR A 138 -4.21 9.57 -4.52
C THR A 138 -3.02 9.63 -3.57
N PRO A 139 -2.51 10.82 -3.22
CA PRO A 139 -1.43 10.94 -2.23
C PRO A 139 -1.76 10.27 -0.88
N SER A 140 -3.02 10.30 -0.44
CA SER A 140 -3.47 9.65 0.79
C SER A 140 -3.40 8.11 0.68
N GLN A 141 -3.91 7.56 -0.43
CA GLN A 141 -3.87 6.12 -0.71
C GLN A 141 -2.44 5.59 -0.80
N ALA A 142 -1.56 6.30 -1.52
CA ALA A 142 -0.15 5.93 -1.64
C ALA A 142 0.54 5.91 -0.27
N LYS A 143 0.38 6.97 0.53
CA LYS A 143 0.94 7.05 1.89
C LYS A 143 0.41 5.95 2.80
N GLN A 144 -0.89 5.64 2.73
CA GLN A 144 -1.49 4.56 3.51
C GLN A 144 -0.86 3.20 3.16
N ALA A 145 -0.67 2.91 1.87
CA ALA A 145 -0.04 1.67 1.42
C ALA A 145 1.43 1.60 1.84
N VAL A 146 2.21 2.67 1.63
CA VAL A 146 3.62 2.72 2.05
C VAL A 146 3.77 2.59 3.56
N SER A 147 2.88 3.21 4.36
CA SER A 147 2.89 3.06 5.82
C SER A 147 2.62 1.62 6.28
N GLN A 148 1.93 0.80 5.47
CA GLN A 148 1.80 -0.62 5.74
C GLN A 148 3.03 -1.42 5.28
N ALA A 149 3.67 -1.03 4.17
CA ALA A 149 4.92 -1.62 3.73
C ALA A 149 6.04 -1.41 4.76
N ILE A 150 6.16 -0.19 5.31
CA ILE A 150 7.10 0.17 6.39
C ILE A 150 6.86 -0.69 7.63
N ARG A 151 5.61 -0.78 8.11
CA ARG A 151 5.29 -1.64 9.26
C ARG A 151 5.62 -3.11 9.02
N GLN A 152 5.47 -3.60 7.79
CA GLN A 152 5.92 -4.94 7.44
C GLN A 152 7.46 -5.03 7.48
N GLN A 153 8.20 -4.07 6.92
CA GLN A 153 9.66 -4.03 6.99
C GLN A 153 10.14 -4.08 8.45
N GLU A 154 9.60 -3.22 9.31
CA GLU A 154 9.91 -3.17 10.74
C GLU A 154 9.62 -4.50 11.46
N SER A 155 8.49 -5.13 11.16
CA SER A 155 8.13 -6.45 11.75
C SER A 155 9.09 -7.58 11.36
N TYR A 156 9.86 -7.38 10.28
CA TYR A 156 10.89 -8.29 9.78
C TYR A 156 12.31 -7.79 10.09
N GLY A 157 12.45 -6.74 10.92
CA GLY A 157 13.73 -6.23 11.38
C GLY A 157 14.47 -5.34 10.39
N LEU A 158 13.78 -4.77 9.39
CA LEU A 158 14.34 -3.80 8.45
C LEU A 158 13.95 -2.38 8.88
N MET A 159 14.94 -1.55 9.18
CA MET A 159 14.81 -0.16 9.60
C MET A 159 15.10 0.79 8.43
N VAL A 160 14.72 2.06 8.56
CA VAL A 160 14.75 3.03 7.45
C VAL A 160 16.16 3.34 6.93
N ASP A 161 17.17 3.22 7.77
CA ASP A 161 18.60 3.44 7.49
C ASP A 161 19.33 2.17 7.02
N ASP A 162 18.70 1.00 7.12
CA ASP A 162 19.24 -0.22 6.55
C ASP A 162 19.26 -0.16 5.02
N PHE A 163 20.13 -0.95 4.40
CA PHE A 163 20.11 -1.18 2.97
C PHE A 163 18.97 -2.12 2.58
N VAL A 164 18.41 -1.93 1.39
CA VAL A 164 17.49 -2.94 0.81
C VAL A 164 18.20 -4.30 0.71
N PRO A 165 17.50 -5.43 0.92
CA PRO A 165 18.17 -6.74 0.95
C PRO A 165 18.85 -7.10 -0.37
N ARG A 166 18.29 -6.67 -1.51
CA ARG A 166 18.82 -6.99 -2.83
C ARG A 166 18.38 -5.99 -3.89
N ILE A 167 19.30 -5.61 -4.79
CA ILE A 167 18.96 -4.95 -6.05
C ILE A 167 18.40 -6.01 -7.02
N PRO A 168 17.13 -5.90 -7.46
CA PRO A 168 16.54 -6.91 -8.32
C PRO A 168 17.09 -6.84 -9.76
N ASN A 169 17.16 -8.00 -10.42
CA ASN A 169 17.43 -8.06 -11.86
C ASN A 169 16.39 -7.26 -12.65
N LYS A 170 16.82 -6.71 -13.79
CA LYS A 170 15.96 -5.93 -14.69
C LYS A 170 14.74 -6.73 -15.15
N MET A 171 13.57 -6.13 -15.02
CA MET A 171 12.34 -6.61 -15.62
C MET A 171 12.11 -5.88 -16.94
N TYR A 172 12.13 -6.62 -18.03
CA TYR A 172 11.82 -6.06 -19.34
C TYR A 172 10.31 -5.92 -19.52
N LEU A 173 9.81 -4.70 -19.31
CA LEU A 173 8.44 -4.33 -19.61
C LEU A 173 8.22 -4.25 -21.14
N PRO A 174 7.03 -4.61 -21.64
CA PRO A 174 6.68 -4.45 -23.05
C PRO A 174 6.72 -2.97 -23.46
N LYS A 175 7.09 -2.70 -24.72
CA LYS A 175 7.18 -1.36 -25.31
C LYS A 175 6.08 -1.12 -26.31
#